data_AF-A0A087KL75-F1
#
_entry.id   AF-A0A087KL75-F1
#
_cell.length_a   1.000
_cell.length_b   1.000
_cell.length_c   1.000
_cell.angle_alpha   90.00
_cell.angle_beta   90.00
_cell.angle_gamma   90.00
#
_symmetry.space_group_name_H-M   'P 1'
#
loop_
_entity.id
_entity.type
_entity.pdbx_description
1 polymer ?
#
loop_
_entity_poly.entity_id
_entity_poly.type
_entity_poly.pdbx_seq_one_letter_code
_entity_poly.pdbx_strand_id
1 'polypeptide(L)'
;MALFMAFGVAFEVPVAIVLLCWSGVTTPDDLRKKRPYVLVGAFVVGMLLTPPDVFSQTLLAIPMYLLFEVGVFSARFYVGKRRKPAEEDEGEEEPPAV
;
A
#
# COMPACT_ATOMS: atom_id res chain seq x y z
N MET A 1 11.94 17.75 3.87
CA MET A 1 12.37 17.28 2.53
C MET A 1 12.11 15.78 2.36
N ALA A 2 12.61 14.92 3.26
CA ALA A 2 12.38 13.47 3.20
C ALA A 2 10.89 13.05 3.10
N LEU A 3 10.00 13.75 3.83
CA LEU A 3 8.56 13.50 3.79
C LEU A 3 7.94 13.67 2.40
N PHE A 4 8.33 14.71 1.65
CA PHE A 4 7.84 14.92 0.28
C PHE A 4 8.36 13.86 -0.70
N MET A 5 9.59 13.38 -0.50
CA MET A 5 10.14 12.25 -1.25
C MET A 5 9.38 10.96 -0.98
N ALA A 6 9.13 10.63 0.30
CA ALA A 6 8.37 9.44 0.69
C ALA A 6 6.94 9.48 0.15
N PHE A 7 6.30 10.64 0.18
CA PHE A 7 5.01 10.83 -0.46
C PHE A 7 5.08 10.63 -1.97
N GLY A 8 6.08 11.19 -2.65
CA GLY A 8 6.30 10.99 -4.09
C GLY A 8 6.43 9.52 -4.48
N VAL A 9 7.17 8.74 -3.71
CA VAL A 9 7.29 7.28 -3.91
C VAL A 9 5.96 6.57 -3.59
N ALA A 10 5.24 7.00 -2.56
CA ALA A 10 3.93 6.44 -2.24
C ALA A 10 2.89 6.65 -3.35
N PHE A 11 3.03 7.67 -4.20
CA PHE A 11 2.19 7.85 -5.40
C PHE A 11 2.41 6.76 -6.47
N GLU A 12 3.45 5.93 -6.37
CA GLU A 12 3.65 4.78 -7.26
C GLU A 12 2.86 3.54 -6.81
N VAL A 13 2.50 3.45 -5.52
CA VAL A 13 1.72 2.34 -4.94
C VAL A 13 0.41 2.06 -5.69
N PRO A 14 -0.42 3.05 -6.07
CA PRO A 14 -1.62 2.80 -6.87
C PRO A 14 -1.33 2.13 -8.21
N VAL A 15 -0.25 2.55 -8.88
CA VAL A 15 0.18 1.99 -10.17
C VAL A 15 0.68 0.56 -9.99
N ALA A 16 1.50 0.32 -8.96
CA ALA A 16 1.98 -1.02 -8.61
C ALA A 16 0.83 -1.99 -8.33
N ILE A 17 -0.18 -1.58 -7.56
CA ILE A 17 -1.38 -2.39 -7.28
C ILE A 17 -2.13 -2.76 -8.56
N VAL A 18 -2.31 -1.80 -9.48
CA VAL A 18 -2.98 -2.04 -10.76
C VAL A 18 -2.19 -3.04 -11.61
N LEU A 19 -0.86 -2.89 -11.67
CA LEU A 19 0.02 -3.80 -12.43
C LEU A 19 0.05 -5.21 -11.84
N LEU A 20 0.10 -5.35 -10.50
CA LEU A 20 0.04 -6.63 -9.80
C LEU A 20 -1.30 -7.33 -10.03
N CYS A 21 -2.40 -6.59 -9.99
CA CYS A 21 -3.70 -7.16 -10.31
C CYS A 21 -3.81 -7.53 -11.79
N TRP A 22 -3.26 -6.70 -12.69
CA TRP A 22 -3.35 -6.91 -14.13
C TRP A 22 -2.49 -8.09 -14.61
N SER A 23 -1.32 -8.30 -14.01
CA SER A 23 -0.46 -9.46 -14.23
C SER A 23 -1.05 -10.76 -13.65
N GLY A 24 -2.02 -10.65 -12.74
CA GLY A 24 -2.68 -11.80 -12.10
C GLY A 24 -1.99 -12.31 -10.83
N VAL A 25 -0.97 -11.60 -10.34
CA VAL A 25 -0.24 -11.90 -9.10
C VAL A 25 -1.14 -11.72 -7.87
N THR A 26 -2.06 -10.77 -7.90
CA THR A 26 -3.03 -10.56 -6.80
C THR A 26 -4.40 -10.17 -7.32
N THR A 27 -5.41 -10.16 -6.46
CA THR A 27 -6.73 -9.63 -6.82
C THR A 27 -7.14 -8.43 -5.97
N PRO A 28 -8.00 -7.54 -6.52
CA PRO A 28 -8.57 -6.44 -5.76
C PRO A 28 -9.29 -6.90 -4.49
N ASP A 29 -9.95 -8.06 -4.51
CA ASP A 29 -10.67 -8.57 -3.33
C ASP A 29 -9.73 -9.08 -2.23
N ASP A 30 -8.57 -9.64 -2.57
CA ASP A 30 -7.57 -10.02 -1.55
C ASP A 30 -6.85 -8.80 -0.99
N LEU A 31 -6.54 -7.81 -1.82
CA LEU A 31 -6.02 -6.53 -1.34
C LEU A 31 -7.00 -5.85 -0.37
N ARG A 32 -8.31 -5.96 -0.60
CA ARG A 32 -9.33 -5.45 0.35
C ARG A 32 -9.30 -6.14 1.70
N LYS A 33 -8.95 -7.43 1.78
CA LYS A 33 -8.75 -8.12 3.07
C LYS A 33 -7.47 -7.64 3.77
N LYS A 34 -6.49 -7.18 3.01
CA LYS A 34 -5.22 -6.65 3.53
C LYS A 34 -5.28 -5.17 3.98
N ARG A 35 -6.44 -4.49 3.96
CA ARG A 35 -6.65 -3.12 4.47
C ARG A 35 -5.97 -2.82 5.82
N PRO A 36 -6.14 -3.64 6.89
CA PRO A 36 -5.49 -3.38 8.17
C PRO A 36 -3.96 -3.46 8.09
N TYR A 37 -3.39 -4.30 7.20
CA TYR A 37 -1.94 -4.39 7.02
C TYR A 37 -1.36 -3.13 6.39
N VAL A 38 -2.05 -2.54 5.41
CA VAL A 38 -1.66 -1.26 4.81
C VAL A 38 -1.73 -0.13 5.82
N LEU A 39 -2.75 -0.14 6.68
CA LEU A 39 -2.88 0.84 7.75
C LEU A 39 -1.71 0.73 8.74
N VAL A 40 -1.35 -0.48 9.16
CA VAL A 40 -0.17 -0.73 10.02
C VAL A 40 1.12 -0.31 9.31
N GLY A 41 1.30 -0.65 8.04
CA GLY A 41 2.47 -0.22 7.25
C GLY A 41 2.61 1.30 7.16
N ALA A 42 1.51 2.02 6.95
CA ALA A 42 1.50 3.48 6.95
C ALA A 42 1.90 4.08 8.31
N PHE A 43 1.46 3.48 9.42
CA PHE A 43 1.90 3.87 10.76
C PHE A 43 3.39 3.60 10.99
N VAL A 44 3.91 2.47 10.53
CA VAL A 44 5.34 2.13 10.62
C VAL A 44 6.19 3.13 9.83
N VAL A 45 5.80 3.44 8.59
CA VAL A 45 6.46 4.47 7.77
C VAL A 45 6.37 5.86 8.42
N GLY A 46 5.22 6.20 9.00
CA GLY A 46 5.00 7.44 9.75
C GLY A 46 5.88 7.56 11.00
N MET A 47 6.06 6.47 11.75
CA MET A 47 6.97 6.41 12.91
C MET A 47 8.43 6.58 12.52
N LEU A 48 8.84 6.10 11.34
CA LEU A 48 10.20 6.25 10.84
C LEU A 48 10.49 7.69 10.38
N LEU A 49 9.50 8.34 9.77
CA LEU A 49 9.65 9.68 9.16
C LEU A 49 9.41 10.84 10.12
N THR A 50 8.60 10.63 11.16
CA THR A 50 8.27 11.66 12.16
C THR A 50 8.41 11.10 13.57
N PRO A 51 8.93 11.87 14.55
CA PRO A 51 8.91 11.45 15.95
C PRO A 51 7.47 11.09 16.35
N PRO A 52 7.27 10.27 17.40
CA PRO A 52 6.01 9.56 17.67
C PRO A 52 4.90 10.54 18.08
N ASP A 53 4.35 11.22 17.09
CA ASP A 53 3.21 12.11 17.21
C ASP A 53 2.01 11.45 16.53
N VAL A 54 1.13 10.91 17.34
CA VAL A 54 -0.10 10.21 16.92
C VAL A 54 -0.97 11.10 16.03
N PHE A 55 -0.96 12.42 16.25
CA PHE A 55 -1.70 13.38 15.43
C PHE A 55 -1.12 13.47 14.02
N SER A 56 0.19 13.74 13.92
CA SER A 56 0.87 13.80 12.62
C SER A 56 0.86 12.44 11.88
N GLN A 57 0.97 11.32 12.60
CA GLN A 57 0.90 9.97 12.03
C GLN A 57 -0.48 9.67 11.45
N THR A 58 -1.55 10.05 12.13
CA THR A 58 -2.91 9.87 11.61
C THR A 58 -3.14 10.76 10.39
N LEU A 59 -2.64 12.00 10.41
CA LEU A 59 -2.73 12.93 9.28
C LEU A 59 -1.99 12.42 8.03
N LEU A 60 -0.92 11.63 8.21
CA LEU A 60 -0.13 10.99 7.15
C LEU A 60 -0.71 9.62 6.73
N ALA A 61 -1.30 8.87 7.65
CA ALA A 61 -1.97 7.60 7.36
C ALA A 61 -3.20 7.78 6.45
N ILE A 62 -3.93 8.89 6.58
CA ILE A 62 -5.09 9.22 5.72
C ILE A 62 -4.71 9.25 4.22
N PRO A 63 -3.74 10.07 3.77
CA PRO A 63 -3.35 10.10 2.36
C PRO A 63 -2.73 8.79 1.89
N MET A 64 -1.98 8.07 2.73
CA MET A 64 -1.46 6.74 2.40
C MET A 64 -2.59 5.72 2.16
N TYR A 65 -3.59 5.71 3.04
CA TYR A 65 -4.77 4.86 2.88
C TYR A 65 -5.58 5.23 1.64
N LEU A 66 -5.69 6.53 1.33
CA LEU A 66 -6.37 7.02 0.13
C LEU A 66 -5.68 6.53 -1.15
N LEU A 67 -4.35 6.60 -1.21
CA LEU A 67 -3.56 6.07 -2.33
C LEU A 67 -3.81 4.58 -2.55
N PHE A 68 -3.81 3.80 -1.46
CA PHE A 68 -4.13 2.38 -1.52
C PHE A 68 -5.54 2.12 -2.05
N GLU A 69 -6.55 2.83 -1.52
CA GLU A 69 -7.94 2.65 -1.95
C GLU A 69 -8.12 3.03 -3.42
N VAL A 70 -7.45 4.09 -3.90
CA VAL A 70 -7.44 4.47 -5.32
C VAL A 70 -6.80 3.39 -6.19
N GLY A 71 -5.69 2.79 -5.74
CA GLY A 71 -5.04 1.67 -6.43
C GLY A 71 -5.95 0.46 -6.56
N VAL A 72 -6.55 0.03 -5.45
CA VAL A 72 -7.49 -1.10 -5.41
C VAL A 72 -8.75 -0.83 -6.24
N PHE A 73 -9.29 0.39 -6.17
CA PHE A 73 -10.44 0.79 -6.97
C PHE A 73 -10.13 0.75 -8.48
N SER A 74 -8.98 1.30 -8.88
CA SER A 74 -8.52 1.29 -10.26
C SER A 74 -8.27 -0.14 -10.76
N ALA A 75 -7.63 -0.96 -9.93
CA ALA A 75 -7.39 -2.38 -10.21
C ALA A 75 -8.70 -3.14 -10.38
N ARG A 76 -9.70 -2.91 -9.53
CA ARG A 76 -11.03 -3.52 -9.66
C ARG A 76 -11.70 -3.17 -10.99
N PHE A 77 -11.61 -1.91 -11.42
CA PHE A 77 -12.19 -1.47 -12.68
C PHE A 77 -11.49 -2.11 -13.89
N TYR A 78 -10.17 -2.27 -13.84
CA TYR A 78 -9.38 -2.87 -14.92
C TYR A 78 -9.39 -4.41 -14.94
N VAL A 79 -9.40 -5.06 -13.78
CA VAL A 79 -9.23 -6.53 -13.62
C VAL A 79 -10.55 -7.29 -13.50
N GLY A 80 -11.67 -6.60 -13.21
CA GLY A 80 -13.01 -7.20 -13.11
C GLY A 80 -13.50 -7.99 -14.35
N LYS A 81 -12.70 -8.07 -15.42
CA LYS A 81 -12.98 -8.84 -16.63
C LYS A 81 -12.21 -10.17 -16.75
N ARG A 82 -11.16 -10.45 -15.94
CA ARG A 82 -10.37 -11.69 -16.05
C ARG A 82 -9.79 -12.18 -14.71
N ARG A 83 -10.36 -13.30 -14.21
CA ARG A 83 -9.76 -14.31 -13.30
C ARG A 83 -9.52 -13.98 -11.81
N LYS A 84 -9.54 -15.08 -11.04
CA LYS A 84 -9.54 -15.29 -9.58
C LYS A 84 -8.09 -15.67 -9.14
N PRO A 85 -7.66 -15.36 -7.90
CA PRO A 85 -6.27 -15.08 -7.48
C PRO A 85 -5.41 -16.31 -7.21
N ALA A 86 -4.10 -16.16 -7.42
CA ALA A 86 -3.07 -16.90 -6.72
C ALA A 86 -2.47 -15.98 -5.64
N GLU A 87 -2.18 -16.54 -4.48
CA GLU A 87 -1.65 -15.86 -3.30
C GLU A 87 -0.16 -15.61 -3.47
N GLU A 88 0.28 -14.35 -3.42
CA GLU A 88 1.68 -14.03 -3.13
C GLU A 88 1.74 -13.06 -1.93
N ASP A 89 2.31 -13.64 -0.88
CA ASP A 89 2.82 -13.03 0.33
C ASP A 89 4.21 -12.49 -0.04
N GLU A 90 4.28 -11.19 -0.31
CA GLU A 90 5.53 -10.43 -0.43
C GLU A 90 5.26 -9.17 0.44
N GLY A 91 5.77 -9.03 1.66
CA GLY A 91 6.99 -9.65 2.17
C GLY A 91 8.17 -9.08 1.42
N GLU A 92 9.15 -8.55 2.15
CA GLU A 92 10.40 -7.99 1.64
C GLU A 92 10.29 -6.60 1.00
N GLU A 93 11.10 -5.61 1.42
CA GLU A 93 12.50 -5.67 1.85
C GLU A 93 12.71 -5.02 3.25
N GLU A 94 13.60 -5.41 4.19
CA GLU A 94 14.47 -6.57 4.53
C GLU A 94 15.46 -6.01 5.64
N PRO A 95 16.37 -6.75 6.32
CA PRO A 95 16.18 -7.80 7.34
C PRO A 95 17.18 -7.61 8.56
N PRO A 96 17.50 -8.62 9.43
CA PRO A 96 18.04 -8.45 10.80
C PRO A 96 19.58 -8.58 10.93
N ALA A 97 20.14 -8.04 12.03
CA ALA A 97 21.37 -8.44 12.78
C ALA A 97 21.80 -7.25 13.67
N VAL A 98 21.92 -7.29 15.00
CA VAL A 98 22.43 -8.29 15.95
C VAL A 98 21.80 -8.10 17.33
#